data_AF-A0A661UMF3-F1
#
_entry.id   AF-A0A661UMF3-F1
#
_cell.length_a   1.000
_cell.length_b   1.000
_cell.length_c   1.000
_cell.angle_alpha   90.00
_cell.angle_beta   90.00
_cell.angle_gamma   90.00
#
_symmetry.space_group_name_H-M   'P 1'
#
loop_
_entity.id
_entity.type
_entity.pdbx_description
1 polymer ?
#
loop_
_entity_poly.entity_id
_entity_poly.type
_entity_poly.pdbx_seq_one_letter_code
_entity_poly.pdbx_strand_id
1 'polypeptide(L)'
;MQEQTILTLDEKIQKLINNYKEIKKKYEILLSEKEENEKELASLRELKNSQTSQIEELEKTMNQQKEEIEFLRTENRSLRQQIEKFENNTKEAVSKIDDVLSQIIDL
;
A
#
# COMPACT_ATOMS: atom_id res chain seq x y z
N MET A 1 55.49 23.77 41.30
CA MET A 1 56.07 22.58 40.65
C MET A 1 55.03 21.48 40.72
N GLN A 2 54.49 21.04 39.59
CA GLN A 2 53.61 19.86 39.57
C GLN A 2 54.51 18.63 39.63
N GLU A 3 54.50 17.93 40.76
CA GLU A 3 55.11 16.62 40.87
C GLU A 3 54.40 15.67 39.92
N GLN A 4 55.06 15.31 38.81
CA GLN A 4 54.65 14.16 38.03
C GLN A 4 54.83 12.93 38.91
N THR A 5 53.72 12.41 39.43
CA THR A 5 53.69 11.14 40.15
C THR A 5 54.08 10.04 39.17
N ILE A 6 55.34 9.61 39.21
CA ILE A 6 55.84 8.51 38.39
C ILE A 6 55.22 7.23 38.95
N LEU A 7 54.21 6.71 38.24
CA LEU A 7 53.59 5.44 38.58
C LEU A 7 54.65 4.34 38.56
N THR A 8 54.65 3.54 39.62
CA THR A 8 55.41 2.30 39.70
C THR A 8 54.98 1.33 38.61
N LEU A 9 55.83 0.35 38.30
CA LEU A 9 55.53 -0.65 37.28
C LEU A 9 54.24 -1.41 37.62
N ASP A 10 54.04 -1.74 38.90
CA ASP A 10 52.84 -2.43 39.38
C ASP A 10 51.57 -1.60 39.17
N GLU A 11 51.61 -0.30 39.46
CA GLU A 11 50.46 0.59 39.23
C GLU A 11 50.12 0.71 37.74
N LYS A 12 51.13 0.72 36.87
CA LYS A 12 50.92 0.71 35.41
C LYS A 12 50.28 -0.60 34.95
N ILE A 13 50.74 -1.73 35.47
CA ILE A 13 50.18 -3.06 35.19
C ILE A 13 48.72 -3.13 35.66
N GLN A 14 48.40 -2.67 36.88
CA GLN A 14 47.03 -2.66 37.39
C GLN A 14 46.11 -1.77 36.55
N LYS A 15 46.57 -0.58 36.13
CA LYS A 15 45.81 0.27 35.21
C LYS A 15 45.55 -0.42 33.88
N LEU A 16 46.54 -1.11 33.31
CA LEU A 16 46.38 -1.85 32.05
C LEU A 16 45.34 -2.97 32.19
N ILE A 17 45.39 -3.74 33.29
CA ILE A 17 44.43 -4.80 33.59
C ILE A 17 43.01 -4.24 33.71
N ASN A 18 42.83 -3.13 34.42
CA ASN A 18 41.53 -2.49 34.59
C ASN A 18 40.99 -1.98 33.26
N ASN A 19 41.83 -1.28 32.47
CA ASN A 19 41.45 -0.81 31.14
C ASN A 19 41.05 -1.97 30.22
N TYR A 20 41.80 -3.08 30.24
CA TYR A 20 41.46 -4.26 29.46
C TYR A 20 40.11 -4.85 29.87
N LYS A 21 39.82 -4.96 31.17
CA LYS A 21 38.52 -5.43 31.66
C LYS A 21 37.36 -4.54 31.22
N GLU A 22 37.54 -3.23 31.27
CA GLU A 22 36.53 -2.27 30.81
C GLU A 22 36.29 -2.36 29.31
N ILE A 23 37.36 -2.42 28.51
CA ILE A 23 37.28 -2.57 27.05
C ILE A 23 36.58 -3.88 26.70
N LYS A 24 36.95 -4.99 27.36
CA LYS A 24 36.32 -6.29 27.15
C LYS A 24 34.82 -6.24 27.43
N LYS A 25 34.41 -5.63 28.55
CA LYS A 25 32.98 -5.48 28.90
C LYS A 25 32.24 -4.63 27.86
N LYS A 26 32.83 -3.52 27.41
CA LYS A 26 32.25 -2.67 26.36
C LYS A 26 32.10 -3.44 25.04
N TYR A 27 33.09 -4.25 24.68
CA TYR A 27 33.04 -5.09 23.48
C TYR A 27 31.89 -6.11 23.53
N GLU A 28 31.70 -6.78 24.67
CA GLU A 28 30.61 -7.74 24.86
C GLU A 28 29.22 -7.09 24.74
N ILE A 29 29.07 -5.86 25.26
CA ILE A 29 27.83 -5.08 25.12
C ILE A 29 27.60 -4.70 23.66
N LEU A 30 28.61 -4.12 22.99
CA LEU A 30 28.53 -3.73 21.58
C LEU A 30 28.23 -4.93 20.65
N LEU A 31 28.76 -6.11 20.97
CA LEU A 31 28.47 -7.33 20.23
C LEU A 31 26.99 -7.72 20.37
N SER A 32 26.45 -7.65 21.59
CA SER A 32 25.03 -7.93 21.86
C SER A 32 24.11 -6.92 21.16
N GLU A 33 24.43 -5.63 21.25
CA GLU A 33 23.67 -4.57 20.56
C GLU A 33 23.72 -4.74 19.04
N LYS A 34 24.86 -5.16 18.48
CA LYS A 34 24.99 -5.46 17.06
C LYS A 34 24.05 -6.60 16.65
N GLU A 35 24.03 -7.69 17.40
CA GLU A 35 23.16 -8.84 17.11
C GLU A 35 21.67 -8.47 17.19
N GLU A 36 21.29 -7.63 18.15
CA GLU A 36 19.92 -7.13 18.28
C GLU A 36 19.53 -6.24 17.10
N ASN A 37 20.40 -5.29 16.72
CA ASN A 37 20.19 -4.44 15.56
C ASN A 37 20.09 -5.23 14.25
N GLU A 38 20.88 -6.31 14.09
CA GLU A 38 20.80 -7.18 12.92
C GLU A 38 19.44 -7.92 12.85
N LYS A 39 18.89 -8.35 13.99
CA LYS A 39 17.55 -8.96 14.06
C LYS A 39 16.46 -7.95 13.77
N GLU A 40 16.53 -6.75 14.33
CA GLU A 40 15.56 -5.69 14.07
C GLU A 40 15.57 -5.29 12.59
N LEU A 41 16.76 -5.14 11.99
CA LEU A 41 16.91 -4.86 10.56
C LEU A 41 16.27 -5.95 9.68
N ALA A 42 16.45 -7.23 10.05
CA ALA A 42 15.84 -8.34 9.33
C ALA A 42 14.30 -8.28 9.42
N SER A 43 13.75 -8.07 10.61
CA SER A 43 12.30 -7.91 10.84
C SER A 43 11.72 -6.73 10.05
N LEU A 44 12.40 -5.57 10.06
CA LEU A 44 11.96 -4.40 9.30
C LEU A 44 11.99 -4.64 7.79
N ARG A 45 12.95 -5.41 7.27
CA ARG A 45 13.00 -5.80 5.85
C ARG A 45 11.83 -6.71 5.49
N GLU A 46 11.52 -7.69 6.33
CA GLU A 46 10.36 -8.58 6.13
C GLU A 46 9.05 -7.80 6.15
N LEU A 47 8.88 -6.91 7.14
CA LEU A 47 7.70 -6.04 7.24
C LEU A 47 7.56 -5.16 6.00
N LYS A 48 8.65 -4.53 5.55
CA LYS A 48 8.65 -3.71 4.33
C LYS A 48 8.20 -4.53 3.12
N ASN A 49 8.76 -5.72 2.93
CA ASN A 49 8.42 -6.58 1.78
C ASN A 49 6.94 -7.01 1.81
N SER A 50 6.41 -7.34 3.00
CA SER A 50 5.00 -7.65 3.18
C SER A 50 4.11 -6.46 2.84
N GLN A 51 4.46 -5.25 3.31
CA GLN A 51 3.71 -4.04 3.01
C GLN A 51 3.76 -3.67 1.53
N THR A 52 4.92 -3.81 0.87
CA THR A 52 5.03 -3.61 -0.57
C THR A 52 4.13 -4.57 -1.34
N SER A 53 4.10 -5.85 -0.97
CA SER A 53 3.24 -6.86 -1.61
C SER A 53 1.75 -6.53 -1.43
N GLN A 54 1.35 -6.05 -0.24
CA GLN A 54 -0.02 -5.61 0.02
C GLN A 54 -0.41 -4.38 -0.81
N ILE A 55 0.51 -3.43 -0.99
CA ILE A 55 0.27 -2.25 -1.83
C ILE A 55 0.05 -2.68 -3.28
N GLU A 56 0.88 -3.56 -3.82
CA GLU A 56 0.75 -4.07 -5.19
C GLU A 56 -0.60 -4.79 -5.41
N GLU A 57 -1.04 -5.58 -4.43
CA GLU A 57 -2.34 -6.26 -4.49
C GLU A 57 -3.53 -5.28 -4.44
N LEU A 58 -3.44 -4.26 -3.58
CA LEU A 58 -4.45 -3.20 -3.50
C LEU A 58 -4.51 -2.37 -4.78
N GLU A 59 -3.37 -2.03 -5.37
CA GLU A 59 -3.30 -1.31 -6.64
C GLU A 59 -3.92 -2.12 -7.79
N LYS A 60 -3.63 -3.43 -7.84
CA LYS A 60 -4.25 -4.34 -8.81
C LYS A 60 -5.77 -4.38 -8.64
N THR A 61 -6.23 -4.53 -7.41
CA THR A 61 -7.67 -4.59 -7.09
C THR A 61 -8.37 -3.28 -7.47
N MET A 62 -7.76 -2.14 -7.14
CA MET A 62 -8.29 -0.82 -7.50
C MET A 62 -8.41 -0.65 -9.01
N ASN A 63 -7.42 -1.12 -9.79
CA ASN A 63 -7.46 -1.02 -11.25
C ASN A 63 -8.57 -1.90 -11.84
N GLN A 64 -8.73 -3.13 -11.34
CA GLN A 64 -9.83 -4.01 -11.74
C GLN A 64 -11.20 -3.38 -11.47
N GLN A 65 -11.38 -2.78 -10.29
CA GLN A 65 -12.63 -2.08 -9.94
C GLN A 65 -12.88 -0.86 -10.84
N LYS A 66 -11.84 -0.12 -11.22
CA LYS A 66 -11.98 1.00 -12.16
C LYS A 66 -12.45 0.53 -13.53
N GLU A 67 -11.86 -0.56 -14.05
CA GLU A 67 -12.25 -1.17 -15.32
C GLU A 67 -13.72 -1.65 -15.28
N GLU A 68 -14.11 -2.30 -14.18
CA GLU A 68 -15.50 -2.74 -13.97
C GLU A 68 -16.48 -1.57 -13.93
N ILE A 69 -16.15 -0.48 -13.25
CA ILE A 69 -16.98 0.74 -13.21
C ILE A 69 -17.15 1.34 -14.61
N GLU A 70 -16.08 1.43 -15.41
CA GLU A 70 -16.16 1.96 -16.77
C GLU A 70 -16.97 1.06 -17.71
N PHE A 71 -16.84 -0.26 -17.55
CA PHE A 71 -17.68 -1.22 -18.24
C PHE A 71 -19.17 -1.00 -17.91
N LEU A 72 -19.51 -0.97 -16.62
CA LEU A 72 -20.88 -0.77 -16.16
C LEU A 72 -21.46 0.59 -16.59
N ARG A 73 -20.64 1.65 -16.61
CA ARG A 73 -21.04 2.97 -17.14
C ARG A 73 -21.41 2.89 -18.61
N THR A 74 -20.60 2.18 -19.40
CA THR A 74 -20.82 2.00 -20.84
C THR A 74 -22.08 1.19 -21.10
N GLU A 75 -22.26 0.09 -20.36
CA GLU A 75 -23.45 -0.75 -20.44
C GLU A 75 -24.71 0.04 -20.06
N ASN A 76 -24.68 0.80 -18.96
CA ASN A 76 -25.82 1.62 -18.53
C ASN A 76 -26.20 2.66 -19.59
N ARG A 77 -25.20 3.29 -20.23
CA ARG A 77 -25.43 4.23 -21.34
C ARG A 77 -26.10 3.54 -22.54
N SER A 78 -25.62 2.35 -22.92
CA SER A 78 -26.21 1.58 -24.02
C SER A 78 -27.67 1.20 -23.71
N LEU A 79 -27.95 0.73 -22.50
CA LEU A 79 -29.30 0.38 -22.08
C LEU A 79 -30.24 1.60 -22.11
N ARG A 80 -29.78 2.77 -21.67
CA ARG A 80 -30.56 4.02 -21.75
C ARG A 80 -30.92 4.38 -23.21
N GLN A 81 -29.97 4.25 -24.13
CA GLN A 81 -30.21 4.49 -25.55
C GLN A 81 -31.22 3.49 -26.15
N GLN A 82 -31.15 2.23 -25.72
CA GLN A 82 -32.12 1.21 -26.15
C GLN A 82 -33.53 1.54 -25.64
N ILE A 83 -33.66 1.95 -24.36
CA ILE A 83 -34.94 2.38 -23.78
C ILE A 83 -35.52 3.57 -24.57
N GLU A 84 -34.72 4.61 -24.81
CA GLU A 84 -35.15 5.77 -25.59
C GLU A 84 -35.64 5.40 -26.99
N LYS A 85 -34.93 4.48 -27.66
CA LYS A 85 -35.34 3.96 -28.97
C LYS A 85 -36.67 3.22 -28.89
N PHE A 86 -36.87 2.37 -27.88
CA PHE A 86 -38.14 1.66 -27.70
C PHE A 86 -39.28 2.62 -27.38
N GLU A 87 -39.06 3.65 -26.57
CA GLU A 87 -40.06 4.67 -26.27
C GLU A 87 -40.48 5.44 -27.52
N ASN A 88 -39.52 5.86 -28.35
CA ASN A 88 -39.80 6.56 -29.61
C ASN A 88 -40.56 5.66 -30.60
N ASN A 89 -40.13 4.41 -30.77
CA ASN A 89 -40.84 3.44 -31.61
C ASN A 89 -42.28 3.21 -31.12
N THR A 90 -42.49 3.17 -29.80
CA THR A 90 -43.81 3.00 -29.20
C THR A 90 -44.69 4.21 -29.49
N LYS A 91 -44.17 5.44 -29.32
CA LYS A 91 -44.91 6.67 -29.67
C LYS A 91 -45.30 6.72 -31.14
N GLU A 92 -44.38 6.35 -32.04
CA GLU A 92 -44.69 6.27 -33.47
C GLU A 92 -45.77 5.22 -33.78
N ALA A 93 -45.70 4.05 -33.15
CA ALA A 93 -46.69 3.01 -33.33
C ALA A 93 -48.08 3.45 -32.85
N VAL A 94 -48.15 4.12 -31.69
CA VAL A 94 -49.40 4.69 -31.17
C VAL A 94 -49.96 5.73 -32.13
N SER A 95 -49.15 6.68 -32.61
CA SER A 95 -49.60 7.69 -33.58
C SER A 95 -50.16 7.05 -34.86
N LYS A 96 -49.51 6.01 -35.39
CA LYS A 96 -50.00 5.30 -36.57
C LYS A 96 -51.33 4.59 -36.32
N ILE A 97 -51.53 4.05 -35.11
CA ILE A 97 -52.80 3.44 -34.72
C ILE A 97 -53.89 4.50 -34.68
N ASP A 98 -53.63 5.65 -34.07
CA ASP A 98 -54.58 6.77 -34.01
C ASP A 98 -54.97 7.25 -35.40
N ASP A 99 -54.00 7.43 -36.31
CA ASP A 99 -54.23 7.83 -37.70
C ASP A 99 -55.15 6.83 -38.43
N VAL A 100 -54.93 5.52 -38.25
CA VAL A 100 -55.75 4.46 -38.85
C VAL A 100 -57.15 4.44 -38.24
N LEU A 101 -57.27 4.63 -36.92
CA LEU A 101 -58.57 4.66 -36.25
C LEU A 101 -59.42 5.84 -36.71
N SER A 102 -58.83 7.03 -36.86
CA SER A 102 -59.52 8.20 -37.41
C SER A 102 -60.05 7.93 -38.83
N GLN A 103 -59.26 7.29 -39.69
CA GLN A 103 -59.71 6.93 -41.03
C GLN A 103 -60.89 5.95 -41.05
N ILE A 104 -61.01 5.07 -40.05
CA ILE A 104 -62.14 4.14 -39.94
C ILE A 104 -63.40 4.84 -39.42
N ILE A 105 -63.25 5.79 -38.48
CA ILE A 105 -64.38 6.52 -37.88
C ILE A 105 -65.02 7.50 -38.88
N ASP A 106 -64.22 8.05 -39.80
CA ASP A 106 -64.68 8.99 -40.83
C ASP A 106 -65.28 8.31 -42.08
N LEU A 107 -65.34 6.96 -42.11
CA LEU A 107 -65.97 6.12 -43.14
C LEU A 107 -67.38 5.66 -42.74
#